data_AF-A0A4Z0GV54-F1
#
_entry.id   AF-A0A4Z0GV54-F1
#
_cell.length_a   1.000
_cell.length_b   1.000
_cell.length_c   1.000
_cell.angle_alpha   90.00
_cell.angle_beta   90.00
_cell.angle_gamma   90.00
#
_symmetry.space_group_name_H-M   'P 1'
#
loop_
_entity.id
_entity.type
_entity.pdbx_description
1 polymer ?
#
loop_
_entity_poly.entity_id
_entity_poly.type
_entity_poly.pdbx_seq_one_letter_code
_entity_poly.pdbx_strand_id
1 'polypeptide(L)'
;MKLSKVQKDQIIENLQSYYFDTYHEQLGLIGAENIFSFFMKECAPMIYNMALRDAKFVVDRQMSSLQEELDVLEKREAIGAELYEDHG
;
A
#
# COMPACT_ATOMS: atom_id res chain seq x y z
N MET A 1 -8.24 10.23 -3.91
CA MET A 1 -8.49 9.84 -2.50
C MET A 1 -9.37 10.90 -1.87
N LYS A 2 -10.47 10.52 -1.20
CA LYS A 2 -11.37 11.47 -0.52
C LYS A 2 -11.72 10.88 0.84
N LEU A 3 -11.42 11.61 1.91
CA LEU A 3 -11.81 11.22 3.27
C LEU A 3 -13.30 11.52 3.48
N SER A 4 -13.91 10.77 4.40
CA SER A 4 -15.23 11.14 4.90
C SER A 4 -15.15 12.46 5.68
N LYS A 5 -16.30 13.14 5.82
CA LYS A 5 -16.35 14.38 6.60
C LYS A 5 -15.86 14.14 8.05
N VAL A 6 -16.34 13.07 8.69
CA VAL A 6 -15.95 12.70 10.07
C VAL A 6 -14.44 12.47 10.18
N GLN A 7 -13.83 11.79 9.22
CA GLN A 7 -12.38 11.57 9.22
C GLN A 7 -11.60 12.88 9.06
N LYS A 8 -12.05 13.76 8.16
CA LYS A 8 -11.42 15.08 8.01
C LYS A 8 -11.54 15.89 9.30
N ASP A 9 -12.74 16.00 9.87
CA ASP A 9 -13.01 16.79 11.06
C ASP A 9 -12.12 16.32 12.23
N GLN A 10 -11.99 15.00 12.42
CA GLN A 10 -11.08 14.45 13.43
C GLN A 10 -9.60 14.83 13.19
N ILE A 11 -9.13 14.82 11.95
CA ILE A 11 -7.75 15.22 11.63
C ILE A 11 -7.54 16.71 11.90
N ILE A 12 -8.54 17.54 11.58
CA ILE A 12 -8.51 18.98 11.86
C ILE A 12 -8.40 19.23 13.38
N GLU A 13 -9.22 18.57 14.19
CA GLU A 13 -9.14 18.66 15.66
C GLU A 13 -7.79 18.21 16.20
N ASN A 14 -7.25 17.10 15.68
CA ASN A 14 -5.93 16.60 16.07
C ASN A 14 -4.83 17.60 15.70
N LEU A 15 -4.95 18.24 14.55
CA LEU A 15 -3.98 19.23 14.07
C LEU A 15 -4.03 20.50 14.93
N GLN A 16 -5.21 20.97 15.32
CA GLN A 16 -5.37 22.09 16.26
C GLN A 16 -4.78 21.75 17.63
N SER A 17 -5.06 20.54 18.15
CA SER A 17 -4.54 20.08 19.44
C SER A 17 -3.02 19.98 19.44
N TYR A 18 -2.45 19.32 18.43
CA TYR A 18 -0.99 19.22 18.26
C TYR A 18 -0.33 20.60 18.17
N TYR A 19 -0.92 21.53 17.42
CA TYR A 19 -0.40 22.89 17.30
C TYR A 19 -0.43 23.62 18.65
N PHE A 20 -1.53 23.51 19.39
CA PHE A 20 -1.62 24.10 20.73
C PHE A 20 -0.60 23.49 21.69
N ASP A 21 -0.46 22.18 21.73
CA ASP A 21 0.49 21.50 22.62
C ASP A 21 1.95 21.88 22.29
N THR A 22 2.25 22.10 21.01
CA THR A 22 3.61 22.43 20.55
C THR A 22 3.94 23.90 20.73
N TYR A 23 3.03 24.79 20.33
CA TYR A 23 3.28 26.23 20.21
C TYR A 23 2.62 27.05 21.31
N HIS A 24 1.78 26.45 22.16
CA HIS A 24 0.98 27.10 23.19
C HIS A 24 0.08 28.22 22.62
N GLU A 25 -0.30 28.09 21.34
CA GLU A 25 -1.12 29.03 20.59
C GLU A 25 -2.30 28.31 19.93
N GLN A 26 -3.45 28.97 19.83
CA GLN A 26 -4.60 28.39 19.16
C GLN A 26 -4.46 28.47 17.64
N LEU A 27 -4.62 27.33 16.97
CA LEU A 27 -4.79 27.28 15.53
C LEU A 27 -6.26 27.35 15.17
N GLY A 28 -6.69 28.42 14.50
CA GLY A 28 -8.07 28.56 14.04
C GLY A 28 -8.46 27.52 12.99
N LEU A 29 -9.76 27.24 12.88
CA LEU A 29 -10.32 26.22 11.97
C LEU A 29 -9.84 26.40 10.51
N ILE A 30 -9.91 27.62 9.98
CA ILE A 30 -9.49 27.93 8.60
C ILE A 30 -8.00 27.63 8.40
N GLY A 31 -7.16 27.97 9.38
CA GLY A 31 -5.72 27.68 9.34
C GLY A 31 -5.47 26.17 9.32
N ALA A 32 -6.16 25.42 10.18
CA ALA A 32 -6.08 23.97 10.21
C ALA A 32 -6.57 23.33 8.90
N GLU A 33 -7.66 23.83 8.31
CA GLU A 33 -8.16 23.36 7.01
C GLU A 33 -7.18 23.63 5.87
N ASN A 34 -6.50 24.78 5.88
CA ASN A 34 -5.49 25.11 4.88
C ASN A 34 -4.29 24.17 4.97
N ILE A 35 -3.79 23.92 6.18
CA ILE A 35 -2.68 22.98 6.40
C ILE A 35 -3.08 21.57 5.96
N PHE A 36 -4.25 21.09 6.39
CA PHE A 36 -4.79 19.80 5.94
C PHE A 36 -4.89 19.72 4.41
N SER A 37 -5.42 20.77 3.77
CA SER A 37 -5.58 20.82 2.31
C SER A 37 -4.23 20.80 1.59
N PHE A 38 -3.23 21.48 2.13
CA PHE A 38 -1.85 21.43 1.62
C PHE A 38 -1.29 19.99 1.66
N PHE A 39 -1.38 19.30 2.81
CA PHE A 39 -0.92 17.92 2.91
C PHE A 39 -1.68 16.96 1.97
N MET A 40 -3.00 17.14 1.83
CA MET A 40 -3.80 16.33 0.92
C MET A 40 -3.45 16.56 -0.55
N LYS A 41 -3.01 17.77 -0.90
CA LYS A 41 -2.59 18.11 -2.27
C LYS A 41 -1.18 17.61 -2.57
N GLU A 42 -0.23 17.86 -1.68
CA GLU A 42 1.19 17.64 -1.96
C GLU A 42 1.66 16.23 -1.54
N CYS A 43 1.20 15.73 -0.38
CA CYS A 43 1.71 14.48 0.19
C CYS A 43 0.84 13.27 -0.16
N ALA A 44 -0.49 13.40 -0.10
CA ALA A 44 -1.39 12.24 -0.25
C ALA A 44 -1.21 11.46 -1.57
N PRO A 45 -1.03 12.09 -2.75
CA PRO A 45 -0.79 11.34 -3.99
C PRO A 45 0.52 10.55 -3.96
N MET A 46 1.58 11.10 -3.36
CA MET A 46 2.88 10.43 -3.25
C MET A 46 2.78 9.20 -2.35
N ILE A 47 2.16 9.35 -1.17
CA ILE A 47 1.96 8.25 -0.21
C ILE A 47 1.09 7.15 -0.83
N TYR A 48 -0.01 7.52 -1.49
CA TYR A 48 -0.89 6.57 -2.16
C TYR A 48 -0.16 5.74 -3.23
N ASN A 49 0.60 6.41 -4.10
CA ASN A 49 1.37 5.74 -5.15
C ASN A 49 2.48 4.83 -4.58
N MET A 50 3.09 5.22 -3.46
CA MET A 50 4.06 4.40 -2.76
C MET A 50 3.41 3.13 -2.21
N ALA A 51 2.29 3.26 -1.48
CA ALA A 51 1.55 2.11 -0.96
C ALA A 51 1.09 1.15 -2.07
N LEU A 52 0.67 1.67 -3.23
CA LEU A 52 0.33 0.87 -4.40
C LEU A 52 1.52 0.10 -4.96
N ARG A 53 2.70 0.72 -5.03
CA ARG A 53 3.93 0.04 -5.46
C ARG A 53 4.34 -1.05 -4.48
N ASP A 54 4.22 -0.80 -3.18
CA ASP A 54 4.52 -1.80 -2.16
C ASP A 54 3.58 -3.00 -2.25
N ALA A 55 2.27 -2.74 -2.43
CA ALA A 55 1.29 -3.81 -2.66
C ALA A 55 1.60 -4.61 -3.93
N LYS A 56 1.94 -3.92 -5.03
CA LYS A 56 2.32 -4.58 -6.29
C LYS A 56 3.56 -5.46 -6.10
N PHE A 57 4.59 -4.96 -5.41
CA PHE A 57 5.81 -5.73 -5.15
C PHE A 57 5.52 -7.05 -4.42
N VAL A 58 4.63 -7.02 -3.42
CA VAL A 58 4.22 -8.24 -2.70
C VAL A 58 3.48 -9.21 -3.61
N VAL A 59 2.56 -8.72 -4.44
CA VAL A 59 1.80 -9.54 -5.40
C VAL A 59 2.74 -10.17 -6.45
N ASP A 60 3.63 -9.38 -7.05
CA ASP A 60 4.57 -9.84 -8.06
C ASP A 60 5.45 -10.97 -7.49
N ARG A 61 5.93 -10.82 -6.25
CA ARG A 61 6.71 -11.86 -5.57
C ARG A 61 5.93 -13.16 -5.37
N GLN A 62 4.65 -13.07 -4.97
CA GLN A 62 3.81 -14.27 -4.80
C GLN A 62 3.55 -14.96 -6.13
N MET A 63 3.28 -14.19 -7.19
CA MET A 63 3.09 -14.75 -8.54
C MET A 63 4.35 -15.43 -9.07
N SER A 64 5.53 -14.85 -8.85
CA SER A 64 6.80 -15.51 -9.22
C SER A 64 6.99 -16.83 -8.48
N SER A 65 6.70 -16.88 -7.17
CA SER A 65 6.77 -18.13 -6.39
C SER A 65 5.82 -19.20 -6.94
N LEU A 66 4.59 -18.83 -7.27
CA LEU A 66 3.61 -19.76 -7.85
C LEU A 66 4.06 -20.27 -9.22
N GLN A 67 4.66 -19.41 -10.05
CA GLN A 67 5.20 -19.82 -11.35
C GLN A 67 6.34 -20.82 -11.17
N GLU A 68 7.28 -20.57 -10.26
CA GLU A 68 8.37 -21.50 -9.94
C GLU A 68 7.84 -22.86 -9.47
N GLU A 69 6.78 -22.89 -8.65
CA GLU A 69 6.13 -24.13 -8.20
C GLU A 69 5.50 -24.91 -9.37
N LEU A 70 4.81 -24.23 -10.28
CA LEU A 70 4.21 -24.85 -11.47
C LEU A 70 5.28 -25.43 -12.40
N ASP A 71 6.36 -24.70 -12.66
CA ASP A 71 7.47 -25.15 -13.50
C ASP A 71 8.14 -26.42 -12.93
N VAL A 72 8.23 -26.53 -11.59
CA VAL A 72 8.74 -27.73 -10.92
C VAL A 72 7.78 -28.91 -11.11
N LEU A 73 6.47 -28.71 -11.02
CA LEU A 73 5.47 -29.76 -11.24
C LEU A 73 5.46 -30.24 -12.70
N GLU A 74 5.49 -29.31 -13.66
CA GLU A 74 5.56 -29.63 -15.09
C GLU A 74 6.79 -30.49 -15.43
N LYS A 75 7.95 -30.13 -14.89
CA LYS A 75 9.19 -30.91 -15.09
C LYS A 75 9.18 -32.27 -14.37
N ARG A 76 8.42 -32.43 -13.28
CA ARG A 76 8.32 -33.70 -12.56
C ARG A 76 7.50 -34.75 -13.32
N GLU A 77 6.46 -34.35 -14.07
CA GLU A 77 5.73 -35.29 -14.91
C GLU A 77 6.57 -35.76 -16.12
N ALA A 78 7.39 -34.88 -16.71
CA ALA A 78 8.24 -35.22 -17.85
C ALA A 78 9.25 -36.34 -17.52
N ILE A 79 9.87 -36.31 -16.33
CA ILE A 79 10.82 -37.36 -15.88
C ILE A 79 10.09 -38.67 -15.55
N GLY A 80 8.81 -38.60 -15.15
CA GLY A 80 7.98 -39.77 -14.91
C GLY A 80 7.60 -40.51 -16.19
N ALA A 81 7.44 -39.81 -17.32
CA ALA A 81 7.06 -40.42 -18.59
C ALA A 81 8.20 -41.14 -19.31
N GLU A 82 9.45 -40.64 -19.22
CA GLU A 82 10.61 -41.24 -19.88
C GLU A 82 11.07 -42.57 -19.23
N LEU A 83 10.75 -42.79 -17.93
CA LEU A 83 11.14 -44.01 -17.21
C LEU A 83 10.23 -45.23 -17.50
N TYR A 84 9.13 -45.06 -18.24
CA TYR A 84 8.26 -46.17 -18.67
C TYR A 84 8.46 -46.57 -20.14
N GLU A 85 9.23 -45.82 -20.93
CA GLU A 85 9.49 -46.15 -22.35
C GLU A 85 10.78 -46.98 -22.56
N ASP A 86 11.68 -47.09 -21.58
CA ASP A 86 12.96 -47.81 -21.72
C ASP A 86 12.91 -49.31 -21.30
N HIS A 87 11.73 -49.85 -20.97
CA HIS A 87 11.56 -51.26 -20.55
C HIS A 87 10.49 -52.03 -21.35
N GLY A 88 10.20 -51.62 -22.59
CA GLY A 88 9.30 -52.30 -23.53
C GLY A 88 10.02 -53.08 -24.63
#